data_AF-A0A7S1PNN6-F1
#
_entry.id   AF-A0A7S1PNN6-F1
#
_cell.length_a   1.000
_cell.length_b   1.000
_cell.length_c   1.000
_cell.angle_alpha   90.00
_cell.angle_beta   90.00
_cell.angle_gamma   90.00
#
_symmetry.space_group_name_H-M   'P 1'
#
loop_
_entity.id
_entity.type
_entity.pdbx_description
1 polymer ?
#
loop_
_entity_poly.entity_id
_entity_poly.type
_entity_poly.pdbx_seq_one_letter_code
_entity_poly.pdbx_strand_id
1 'polypeptide(L)'
;MEPGIAKLVERLHSSPVRCSIITTGAGGLAVSALLGVPGCSRTLIDAHIPYHLTVSRGILDHYPRSLVSEKVGVELAQAAFHKGVKTIEGDGADASTVIGVGATAAIATDRARKGADVAYIACWARGEVTKYRVLLDKNDARSDQEAIVSRVLLAALADGARVPHDDCLELPAPTDDIPGTAADAANLSRNGSWFSRSVTPVAKDPFQSLLDGDVPTVVVNRNGCPRLRVPPFCEDDVAP
;
A
#
# COMPACT_ATOMS: atom_id res chain seq x y z
N MET A 1 -3.67 -20.33 -10.00
CA MET A 1 -4.22 -19.21 -9.21
C MET A 1 -5.31 -19.78 -8.32
N GLU A 2 -5.39 -19.37 -7.05
CA GLU A 2 -6.44 -19.80 -6.12
C GLU A 2 -7.83 -19.30 -6.58
N PRO A 3 -8.91 -20.10 -6.48
CA PRO A 3 -10.23 -19.70 -6.97
C PRO A 3 -10.78 -18.41 -6.34
N GLY A 4 -10.54 -18.21 -5.04
CA GLY A 4 -10.96 -17.00 -4.32
C GLY A 4 -10.28 -15.74 -4.87
N ILE A 5 -8.98 -15.82 -5.17
CA ILE A 5 -8.21 -14.73 -5.78
C ILE A 5 -8.75 -14.40 -7.18
N ALA A 6 -8.98 -15.41 -8.03
CA ALA A 6 -9.51 -15.18 -9.37
C ALA A 6 -10.88 -14.47 -9.31
N LYS A 7 -11.78 -14.95 -8.44
CA LYS A 7 -13.10 -14.35 -8.21
C LYS A 7 -13.01 -12.89 -7.74
N LEU A 8 -12.07 -12.56 -6.86
CA LEU A 8 -11.86 -11.18 -6.42
C LEU A 8 -11.36 -10.30 -7.57
N VAL A 9 -10.38 -10.78 -8.32
CA VAL A 9 -9.81 -10.03 -9.45
C VAL A 9 -10.88 -9.77 -10.52
N GLU A 10 -11.74 -10.75 -10.82
CA GLU A 10 -12.89 -10.54 -11.69
C GLU A 10 -13.80 -9.41 -11.19
N ARG A 11 -14.13 -9.38 -9.89
CA ARG A 11 -14.93 -8.30 -9.29
C ARG A 11 -14.24 -6.94 -9.40
N LEU A 12 -12.93 -6.88 -9.16
CA LEU A 12 -12.14 -5.66 -9.35
C LEU A 12 -12.22 -5.19 -10.82
N HIS A 13 -12.10 -6.09 -11.79
CA HIS A 13 -12.20 -5.81 -13.23
C HIS A 13 -13.59 -5.46 -13.74
N SER A 14 -14.62 -5.79 -12.97
CA SER A 14 -16.02 -5.38 -13.20
C SER A 14 -16.37 -4.06 -12.51
N SER A 15 -15.59 -3.63 -11.51
CA SER A 15 -15.78 -2.35 -10.83
C SER A 15 -15.27 -1.19 -11.71
N PRO A 16 -15.72 0.06 -11.46
CA PRO A 16 -15.23 1.23 -12.20
C PRO A 16 -13.86 1.71 -11.70
N VAL A 17 -13.25 1.02 -10.73
CA VAL A 17 -11.98 1.44 -10.12
C VAL A 17 -10.85 1.40 -11.14
N ARG A 18 -9.98 2.40 -11.06
CA ARG A 18 -8.70 2.40 -11.76
C ARG A 18 -7.57 2.54 -10.74
N CYS A 19 -6.51 1.76 -10.87
CA CYS A 19 -5.45 1.76 -9.88
C CYS A 19 -4.05 1.83 -10.49
N SER A 20 -3.19 2.54 -9.76
CA SER A 20 -1.74 2.50 -9.93
C SER A 20 -1.14 1.80 -8.72
N ILE A 21 -0.16 0.93 -8.94
CA ILE A 21 0.47 0.14 -7.86
C ILE A 21 1.97 0.41 -7.81
N ILE A 22 2.49 0.71 -6.62
CA ILE A 22 3.93 0.75 -6.36
C ILE A 22 4.26 -0.19 -5.22
N THR A 23 5.00 -1.26 -5.48
CA THR A 23 5.30 -2.28 -4.47
C THR A 23 6.78 -2.65 -4.45
N THR A 24 7.36 -2.84 -3.26
CA THR A 24 8.76 -3.23 -3.11
C THR A 24 8.94 -4.26 -2.00
N GLY A 25 9.89 -5.18 -2.18
CA GLY A 25 10.18 -6.27 -1.25
C GLY A 25 9.22 -7.47 -1.31
N ALA A 26 7.92 -7.22 -1.54
CA ALA A 26 6.89 -8.23 -1.80
C ALA A 26 5.67 -7.63 -2.52
N GLY A 27 4.64 -8.41 -2.82
CA GLY A 27 3.38 -7.97 -3.44
C GLY A 27 3.32 -8.15 -4.96
N GLY A 28 4.33 -8.80 -5.55
CA GLY A 28 4.40 -9.06 -6.99
C GLY A 28 3.35 -10.08 -7.45
N LEU A 29 2.98 -11.05 -6.59
CA LEU A 29 1.92 -12.00 -6.94
C LEU A 29 0.54 -11.34 -7.07
N ALA A 30 0.29 -10.22 -6.37
CA ALA A 30 -0.95 -9.46 -6.56
C ALA A 30 -1.02 -8.83 -7.96
N VAL A 31 0.09 -8.24 -8.41
CA VAL A 31 0.20 -7.70 -9.79
C VAL A 31 0.05 -8.84 -10.81
N SER A 32 0.71 -9.98 -10.57
CA SER A 32 0.56 -11.16 -11.42
C SER A 32 -0.88 -11.69 -11.46
N ALA A 33 -1.62 -11.60 -10.35
CA ALA A 33 -3.01 -12.03 -10.28
C ALA A 33 -3.92 -11.13 -11.11
N LEU A 34 -3.76 -9.81 -11.01
CA LEU A 34 -4.48 -8.82 -11.83
C LEU A 34 -4.23 -9.07 -13.33
N LEU A 35 -2.97 -9.26 -13.73
CA LEU A 35 -2.60 -9.50 -15.13
C LEU A 35 -3.09 -10.86 -15.65
N GLY A 36 -3.28 -11.84 -14.76
CA GLY A 36 -3.69 -13.19 -15.10
C GLY A 36 -5.18 -13.34 -15.44
N VAL A 37 -6.00 -12.33 -15.15
CA VAL A 37 -7.45 -12.37 -15.40
C VAL A 37 -7.81 -11.37 -16.51
N PRO A 38 -8.66 -11.76 -17.49
CA PRO A 38 -9.11 -10.83 -18.53
C PRO A 38 -9.82 -9.60 -17.97
N GLY A 39 -9.46 -8.43 -18.51
CA GLY A 39 -10.04 -7.14 -18.08
C GLY A 39 -9.09 -6.23 -17.31
N CYS A 40 -7.85 -6.68 -17.06
CA CYS A 40 -6.84 -5.89 -16.37
C CYS A 40 -6.65 -4.47 -16.91
N SER A 41 -6.72 -4.25 -18.22
CA SER A 41 -6.56 -2.91 -18.83
C SER A 41 -7.64 -1.90 -18.44
N ARG A 42 -8.80 -2.35 -17.92
CA ARG A 42 -9.84 -1.45 -17.38
C ARG A 42 -9.53 -0.98 -15.96
N THR A 43 -8.74 -1.75 -15.22
CA THR A 43 -8.48 -1.54 -13.80
C THR A 43 -7.06 -1.03 -13.56
N LEU A 44 -6.04 -1.72 -14.05
CA LEU A 44 -4.65 -1.38 -13.78
C LEU A 44 -4.15 -0.34 -14.78
N ILE A 45 -3.89 0.88 -14.30
CA ILE A 45 -3.24 1.97 -15.04
C ILE A 45 -1.76 1.62 -15.24
N ASP A 46 -1.07 1.34 -14.13
CA ASP A 46 0.32 0.90 -14.13
C ASP A 46 0.70 0.13 -12.85
N ALA A 47 1.81 -0.60 -12.92
CA ALA A 47 2.46 -1.21 -11.78
C ALA A 47 3.97 -0.94 -11.83
N HIS A 48 4.56 -0.51 -10.73
CA HIS A 48 5.98 -0.21 -10.61
C HIS A 48 6.59 -0.96 -9.41
N ILE A 49 7.69 -1.66 -9.65
CA ILE A 49 8.36 -2.49 -8.64
C ILE A 49 9.79 -2.00 -8.41
N PRO A 50 9.98 -0.89 -7.64
CA PRO A 50 11.30 -0.30 -7.45
C PRO A 50 12.15 -1.17 -6.51
N TYR A 51 13.16 -1.85 -7.05
CA TYR A 51 14.11 -2.66 -6.27
C TYR A 51 15.40 -1.94 -5.90
N HIS A 52 15.89 -1.05 -6.77
CA HIS A 52 17.10 -0.30 -6.49
C HIS A 52 16.79 0.90 -5.59
N LEU A 53 17.67 1.17 -4.63
CA LEU A 53 17.50 2.23 -3.64
C LEU A 53 17.33 3.61 -4.29
N THR A 54 18.09 3.91 -5.34
CA THR A 54 17.96 5.17 -6.10
C THR A 54 16.59 5.31 -6.79
N VAL A 55 16.01 4.20 -7.27
CA VAL A 55 14.69 4.22 -7.90
C VAL A 55 13.62 4.51 -6.84
N SER A 56 13.68 3.81 -5.71
CA SER A 56 12.76 4.03 -4.58
C SER A 56 12.85 5.48 -4.07
N ARG A 57 14.06 5.98 -3.87
CA ARG A 57 14.33 7.39 -3.49
C ARG A 57 13.76 8.37 -4.50
N GLY A 58 13.85 8.06 -5.79
CA GLY A 58 13.34 8.93 -6.83
C GLY A 58 11.80 9.05 -6.86
N ILE A 59 11.10 8.13 -6.21
CA ILE A 59 9.64 8.19 -5.99
C ILE A 59 9.35 8.92 -4.67
N LEU A 60 10.12 8.60 -3.62
CA LEU A 60 9.94 9.13 -2.27
C LEU A 60 10.41 10.58 -2.13
N ASP A 61 11.33 11.05 -2.98
CA ASP A 61 11.92 12.38 -2.96
C ASP A 61 12.59 12.77 -1.62
N HIS A 62 12.99 11.78 -0.82
CA HIS A 62 13.81 11.92 0.38
C HIS A 62 14.58 10.63 0.72
N TYR A 63 15.30 10.66 1.85
CA TYR A 63 16.13 9.56 2.35
C TYR A 63 15.53 8.95 3.63
N PRO A 64 14.64 7.95 3.53
CA PRO A 64 14.12 7.31 4.73
C PRO A 64 15.21 6.47 5.41
N ARG A 65 15.25 6.50 6.76
CA ARG A 65 16.13 5.62 7.55
C ARG A 65 15.85 4.13 7.27
N SER A 66 14.59 3.78 6.99
CA SER A 66 14.16 2.45 6.57
C SER A 66 13.15 2.53 5.44
N LEU A 67 13.40 1.81 4.35
CA LEU A 67 12.41 1.64 3.27
C LEU A 67 11.20 0.83 3.72
N VAL A 68 11.30 0.05 4.80
CA VAL A 68 10.20 -0.77 5.32
C VAL A 68 9.63 -0.09 6.55
N SER A 69 8.61 0.74 6.33
CA SER A 69 7.88 1.48 7.36
C SER A 69 6.48 1.85 6.86
N GLU A 70 5.55 2.12 7.78
CA GLU A 70 4.21 2.60 7.45
C GLU A 70 4.26 3.88 6.61
N LYS A 71 5.11 4.84 7.02
CA LYS A 71 5.30 6.10 6.32
C LYS A 71 5.66 5.88 4.85
N VAL A 72 6.65 5.02 4.57
CA VAL A 72 7.05 4.72 3.19
C VAL A 72 5.90 4.06 2.42
N GLY A 73 5.16 3.13 3.03
CA GLY A 73 3.98 2.52 2.40
C GLY A 73 2.94 3.56 1.96
N VAL A 74 2.62 4.52 2.84
CA VAL A 74 1.69 5.63 2.54
C VAL A 74 2.23 6.54 1.44
N GLU A 75 3.51 6.91 1.48
CA GLU A 75 4.13 7.77 0.45
C GLU A 75 4.16 7.11 -0.92
N LEU A 76 4.39 5.80 -0.99
CA LEU A 76 4.28 5.02 -2.24
C LEU A 76 2.83 5.00 -2.75
N ALA A 77 1.84 4.82 -1.87
CA ALA A 77 0.43 4.81 -2.25
C ALA A 77 -0.02 6.16 -2.78
N GLN A 78 0.40 7.24 -2.12
CA GLN A 78 0.16 8.61 -2.56
C GLN A 78 0.81 8.92 -3.91
N ALA A 79 2.07 8.50 -4.11
CA ALA A 79 2.76 8.66 -5.39
C ALA A 79 2.05 7.88 -6.52
N ALA A 80 1.60 6.66 -6.23
CA ALA A 80 0.81 5.87 -7.15
C ALA A 80 -0.51 6.57 -7.51
N PHE A 81 -1.24 7.07 -6.51
CA PHE A 81 -2.50 7.78 -6.69
C PHE A 81 -2.34 9.01 -7.59
N HIS A 82 -1.40 9.90 -7.29
CA HIS A 82 -1.17 11.11 -8.10
C HIS A 82 -0.75 10.79 -9.53
N LYS A 83 0.07 9.75 -9.72
CA LYS A 83 0.43 9.28 -11.05
C LYS A 83 -0.80 8.77 -11.82
N GLY A 84 -1.65 7.99 -11.16
CA GLY A 84 -2.90 7.50 -11.74
C GLY A 84 -3.84 8.65 -12.13
N VAL A 85 -4.06 9.60 -11.23
CA VAL A 85 -4.91 10.78 -11.46
C VAL A 85 -4.40 11.57 -12.67
N LYS A 86 -3.10 11.91 -12.68
CA LYS A 86 -2.47 12.65 -13.79
C LYS A 86 -2.61 11.92 -15.13
N THR A 87 -2.46 10.61 -15.14
CA THR A 87 -2.62 9.80 -16.35
C THR A 87 -4.05 9.86 -16.87
N ILE A 88 -5.04 9.63 -16.00
CA ILE A 88 -6.46 9.59 -16.37
C ILE A 88 -6.99 10.97 -16.79
N GLU A 89 -6.58 12.03 -16.10
CA GLU A 89 -6.93 13.41 -16.48
C GLU A 89 -6.30 13.82 -17.81
N GLY A 90 -5.08 13.34 -18.09
CA GLY A 90 -4.40 13.56 -19.38
C GLY A 90 -5.16 12.99 -20.57
N ASP A 91 -5.95 11.92 -20.36
CA ASP A 91 -6.82 11.29 -21.36
C ASP A 91 -8.23 11.92 -21.40
N GLY A 92 -8.49 12.98 -20.61
CA GLY A 92 -9.79 13.63 -20.52
C GLY A 92 -10.87 12.81 -19.80
N ALA A 93 -10.48 11.80 -19.03
CA ALA A 93 -11.38 10.93 -18.30
C ALA A 93 -11.55 11.36 -16.83
N ASP A 94 -12.65 10.94 -16.20
CA ASP A 94 -12.91 11.20 -14.80
C ASP A 94 -11.96 10.39 -13.89
N ALA A 95 -11.15 11.10 -13.10
CA ALA A 95 -10.23 10.53 -12.12
C ALA A 95 -10.89 10.27 -10.74
N SER A 96 -12.22 10.36 -10.62
CA SER A 96 -12.96 10.09 -9.38
C SER A 96 -12.82 8.65 -8.88
N THR A 97 -12.55 7.71 -9.79
CA THR A 97 -12.43 6.28 -9.49
C THR A 97 -10.98 5.80 -9.34
N VAL A 98 -10.02 6.73 -9.38
CA VAL A 98 -8.60 6.41 -9.23
C VAL A 98 -8.26 6.13 -7.78
N ILE A 99 -7.53 5.05 -7.53
CA ILE A 99 -6.86 4.76 -6.27
C ILE A 99 -5.37 4.47 -6.51
N GLY A 100 -4.54 4.72 -5.51
CA GLY A 100 -3.13 4.36 -5.52
C GLY A 100 -2.81 3.36 -4.43
N VAL A 101 -2.09 2.30 -4.75
CA VAL A 101 -1.66 1.31 -3.75
C VAL A 101 -0.15 1.31 -3.63
N GLY A 102 0.33 1.41 -2.40
CA GLY A 102 1.72 1.42 -2.03
C GLY A 102 2.02 0.25 -1.10
N ALA A 103 3.11 -0.46 -1.34
CA ALA A 103 3.53 -1.52 -0.43
C ALA A 103 5.05 -1.58 -0.30
N THR A 104 5.52 -1.83 0.91
CA THR A 104 6.91 -2.08 1.24
C THR A 104 7.01 -3.22 2.24
N ALA A 105 7.86 -4.20 1.95
CA ALA A 105 7.97 -5.38 2.79
C ALA A 105 9.41 -5.83 3.00
N ALA A 106 9.64 -6.36 4.19
CA ALA A 106 10.79 -7.12 4.56
C ALA A 106 10.35 -8.58 4.73
N ILE A 107 10.44 -9.40 3.68
CA ILE A 107 10.16 -10.85 3.77
C ILE A 107 11.45 -11.68 3.79
N ALA A 108 11.34 -12.98 4.08
CA ALA A 108 12.45 -13.93 4.18
C ALA A 108 13.43 -13.80 2.99
N THR A 109 14.72 -13.79 3.31
CA THR A 109 15.83 -13.69 2.35
C THR A 109 16.89 -14.75 2.64
N ASP A 110 17.78 -14.98 1.68
CA ASP A 110 18.96 -15.83 1.80
C ASP A 110 19.94 -15.40 2.91
N ARG A 111 19.98 -14.10 3.22
CA ARG A 111 20.72 -13.55 4.37
C ARG A 111 19.88 -13.51 5.63
N ALA A 112 20.50 -13.84 6.77
CA ALA A 112 19.88 -13.66 8.09
C ALA A 112 19.67 -12.16 8.41
N ARG A 113 18.48 -11.80 8.88
CA ARG A 113 18.13 -10.42 9.29
C ARG A 113 17.67 -10.40 10.74
N LYS A 114 18.16 -9.41 11.50
CA LYS A 114 17.74 -9.20 12.89
C LYS A 114 16.31 -8.64 12.99
N GLY A 115 15.90 -7.82 12.03
CA GLY A 115 14.56 -7.21 11.99
C GLY A 115 13.42 -8.24 11.87
N ALA A 116 12.21 -7.83 12.24
CA ALA A 116 11.00 -8.62 12.00
C ALA A 116 10.71 -8.75 10.50
N ASP A 117 10.09 -9.85 10.11
CA ASP A 117 9.51 -9.96 8.78
C ASP A 117 8.16 -9.25 8.82
N VAL A 118 8.02 -8.19 8.03
CA VAL A 118 6.90 -7.25 8.13
C VAL A 118 6.59 -6.64 6.78
N ALA A 119 5.31 -6.37 6.53
CA ALA A 119 4.85 -5.60 5.40
C ALA A 119 3.98 -4.43 5.85
N TYR A 120 4.14 -3.31 5.14
CA TYR A 120 3.30 -2.14 5.25
C TYR A 120 2.66 -1.89 3.88
N ILE A 121 1.34 -1.88 3.84
CA ILE A 121 0.55 -1.64 2.63
C ILE A 121 -0.36 -0.45 2.90
N ALA A 122 -0.53 0.43 1.93
CA ALA A 122 -1.49 1.51 2.00
C ALA A 122 -2.28 1.61 0.70
N CYS A 123 -3.57 1.93 0.81
CA CYS A 123 -4.42 2.31 -0.31
C CYS A 123 -4.83 3.76 -0.11
N TRP A 124 -4.45 4.60 -1.06
CA TRP A 124 -4.80 6.02 -1.12
C TRP A 124 -5.98 6.21 -2.08
N ALA A 125 -7.08 6.73 -1.56
CA ALA A 125 -8.28 7.06 -2.32
C ALA A 125 -8.66 8.53 -2.08
N ARG A 126 -9.65 9.03 -2.83
CA ARG A 126 -10.16 10.39 -2.63
C ARG A 126 -10.80 10.52 -1.26
N GLY A 127 -10.12 11.21 -0.34
CA GLY A 127 -10.65 11.56 0.98
C GLY A 127 -10.15 10.68 2.13
N GLU A 128 -9.43 9.60 1.85
CA GLU A 128 -8.94 8.68 2.88
C GLU A 128 -7.72 7.88 2.44
N VAL A 129 -6.93 7.46 3.42
CA VAL A 129 -5.90 6.44 3.27
C VAL A 129 -6.19 5.29 4.21
N THR A 130 -6.26 4.08 3.66
CA THR A 130 -6.38 2.84 4.43
C THR A 130 -5.00 2.21 4.53
N LYS A 131 -4.56 1.91 5.74
CA LYS A 131 -3.22 1.42 6.07
C LYS A 131 -3.31 0.02 6.65
N TYR A 132 -2.39 -0.83 6.26
CA TYR A 132 -2.27 -2.20 6.67
C TYR A 132 -0.85 -2.48 7.15
N ARG A 133 -0.76 -3.25 8.23
CA ARG A 133 0.50 -3.79 8.72
C ARG A 133 0.33 -5.29 8.90
N VAL A 134 1.31 -6.04 8.41
CA VAL A 134 1.37 -7.50 8.54
C VAL A 134 2.69 -7.86 9.19
N LEU A 135 2.68 -8.51 10.34
CA LEU A 135 3.85 -9.22 10.86
C LEU A 135 3.80 -10.65 10.37
N LEU A 136 4.89 -11.11 9.77
CA LEU A 136 5.01 -12.40 9.12
C LEU A 136 5.75 -13.37 10.05
N ASP A 137 5.39 -14.65 10.01
CA ASP A 137 6.13 -15.67 10.74
C ASP A 137 7.48 -15.88 10.06
N LYS A 138 8.57 -15.80 10.83
CA LYS A 138 9.94 -16.02 10.33
C LYS A 138 10.20 -17.46 9.90
N ASN A 139 9.35 -18.40 10.31
CA ASN A 139 9.45 -19.80 9.92
C ASN A 139 8.80 -20.06 8.56
N ASP A 140 7.96 -19.14 8.07
CA ASP A 140 7.33 -19.27 6.75
C ASP A 140 8.38 -19.17 5.64
N ALA A 141 8.18 -19.94 4.56
CA ALA A 141 9.01 -19.78 3.39
C ALA A 141 8.75 -18.40 2.76
N ARG A 142 9.75 -17.88 2.03
CA ARG A 142 9.62 -16.61 1.30
C ARG A 142 8.37 -16.58 0.40
N SER A 143 8.03 -17.69 -0.24
CA SER A 143 6.84 -17.83 -1.09
C SER A 143 5.54 -17.64 -0.33
N ASP A 144 5.47 -18.13 0.90
CA ASP A 144 4.27 -18.05 1.74
C ASP A 144 4.09 -16.63 2.25
N GLN A 145 5.18 -16.00 2.69
CA GLN A 145 5.18 -14.59 3.06
C GLN A 145 4.79 -13.68 1.88
N GLU A 146 5.31 -13.93 0.67
CA GLU A 146 4.93 -13.20 -0.55
C GLU A 146 3.43 -13.35 -0.86
N ALA A 147 2.89 -14.56 -0.68
CA ALA A 147 1.47 -14.84 -0.90
C ALA A 147 0.58 -14.08 0.11
N ILE A 148 0.97 -14.06 1.40
CA ILE A 148 0.26 -13.29 2.44
C ILE A 148 0.24 -11.80 2.09
N VAL A 149 1.41 -11.22 1.78
CA VAL A 149 1.49 -9.79 1.42
C VAL A 149 0.66 -9.48 0.18
N SER A 150 0.67 -10.36 -0.81
CA SER A 150 -0.11 -10.18 -2.04
C SER A 150 -1.63 -10.28 -1.80
N ARG A 151 -2.10 -11.16 -0.93
CA ARG A 151 -3.53 -11.21 -0.52
C ARG A 151 -3.94 -9.90 0.17
N VAL A 152 -3.10 -9.39 1.07
CA VAL A 152 -3.38 -8.11 1.76
C VAL A 152 -3.36 -6.93 0.78
N LEU A 153 -2.49 -6.94 -0.23
CA LEU A 153 -2.49 -5.93 -1.29
C LEU A 153 -3.79 -5.97 -2.11
N LEU A 154 -4.28 -7.16 -2.47
CA LEU A 154 -5.57 -7.32 -3.14
C LEU A 154 -6.75 -6.87 -2.25
N ALA A 155 -6.70 -7.15 -0.94
CA ALA A 155 -7.67 -6.65 0.01
C ALA A 155 -7.66 -5.12 0.10
N ALA A 156 -6.46 -4.50 0.10
CA ALA A 156 -6.31 -3.06 0.08
C ALA A 156 -6.93 -2.43 -1.18
N LEU A 157 -6.72 -3.05 -2.35
CA LEU A 157 -7.38 -2.66 -3.59
C LEU A 157 -8.90 -2.82 -3.52
N ALA A 158 -9.39 -3.94 -2.99
CA ALA A 158 -10.81 -4.23 -2.86
C ALA A 158 -11.52 -3.23 -1.95
N ASP A 159 -10.92 -2.91 -0.81
CA ASP A 159 -11.41 -1.89 0.12
C ASP A 159 -11.48 -0.50 -0.55
N GLY A 160 -10.41 -0.09 -1.24
CA GLY A 160 -10.39 1.18 -1.98
C GLY A 160 -11.41 1.22 -3.12
N ALA A 161 -11.67 0.07 -3.76
CA ALA A 161 -12.67 -0.10 -4.81
C ALA A 161 -14.09 -0.30 -4.27
N ARG A 162 -14.27 -0.44 -2.95
CA ARG A 162 -15.53 -0.83 -2.29
C ARG A 162 -16.11 -2.13 -2.83
N VAL A 163 -15.24 -3.09 -3.12
CA VAL A 163 -15.58 -4.44 -3.59
C VAL A 163 -15.48 -5.41 -2.41
N PRO A 164 -16.54 -6.20 -2.12
CA PRO A 164 -16.48 -7.23 -1.08
C PRO A 164 -15.44 -8.31 -1.40
N HIS A 165 -14.64 -8.68 -0.39
CA HIS A 165 -13.58 -9.68 -0.54
C HIS A 165 -13.54 -10.76 0.56
N ASP A 166 -14.38 -10.66 1.60
CA ASP A 166 -14.41 -11.61 2.73
C ASP A 166 -14.69 -13.06 2.31
N ASP A 167 -15.41 -13.27 1.20
CA ASP A 167 -15.70 -14.59 0.62
C ASP A 167 -14.66 -15.04 -0.43
N CYS A 168 -13.61 -14.24 -0.64
CA CYS A 168 -12.58 -14.44 -1.67
C CYS A 168 -11.17 -14.59 -1.09
N LEU A 169 -10.90 -13.96 0.05
CA LEU A 169 -9.59 -13.96 0.68
C LEU A 169 -9.69 -14.45 2.11
N GLU A 170 -8.91 -15.46 2.46
CA GLU A 170 -8.62 -15.76 3.85
C GLU A 170 -7.49 -14.83 4.32
N LEU A 171 -7.87 -13.81 5.08
CA LEU A 171 -6.93 -12.89 5.74
C LEU A 171 -6.85 -13.22 7.23
N PRO A 172 -5.70 -12.97 7.89
CA PRO A 172 -5.64 -13.00 9.34
C PRO A 172 -6.63 -11.98 9.92
N ALA A 173 -7.31 -12.32 11.01
CA ALA A 173 -8.26 -11.40 11.64
C ALA A 173 -7.54 -10.11 12.09
N PRO A 174 -8.03 -8.91 11.71
CA PRO A 174 -7.44 -7.66 12.17
C PRO A 174 -7.62 -7.52 13.68
N THR A 175 -6.55 -7.16 14.38
CA THR A 175 -6.62 -6.81 15.81
C THR A 175 -6.15 -5.38 16.02
N ASP A 176 -6.84 -4.65 16.90
CA ASP A 176 -6.47 -3.28 17.28
C ASP A 176 -5.21 -3.22 18.17
N ASP A 177 -4.81 -4.35 18.74
CA ASP A 177 -3.61 -4.46 19.58
C ASP A 177 -2.36 -4.33 18.72
N ILE A 178 -1.71 -3.16 18.74
CA ILE A 178 -0.40 -2.95 18.10
C ILE A 178 0.65 -3.76 18.87
N PRO A 179 1.30 -4.76 18.26
CA PRO A 179 2.44 -5.40 18.87
C PRO A 179 3.60 -4.40 18.92
N GLY A 180 3.91 -3.93 20.14
CA GLY A 180 5.00 -3.01 20.47
C GLY A 180 6.05 -3.53 21.48
N THR A 181 6.03 -4.79 21.94
CA THR A 181 6.93 -5.31 22.98
C THR A 181 7.26 -6.82 22.88
N ALA A 182 8.15 -7.33 23.74
CA ALA A 182 8.51 -8.76 23.81
C ALA A 182 7.32 -9.74 24.00
N ALA A 183 6.15 -9.25 24.41
CA ALA A 183 4.90 -10.02 24.46
C ALA A 183 4.38 -10.44 23.07
N ASP A 184 4.80 -9.76 22.01
CA ASP A 184 4.33 -9.97 20.65
C ASP A 184 4.92 -11.21 20.01
N ALA A 185 6.16 -11.56 20.39
CA ALA A 185 6.78 -12.82 20.01
C ALA A 185 5.98 -14.02 20.55
N ALA A 186 5.30 -13.86 21.70
CA ALA A 186 4.45 -14.89 22.30
C ALA A 186 3.05 -14.96 21.65
N ASN A 187 2.54 -13.87 21.07
CA ASN A 187 1.31 -13.86 20.28
C ASN A 187 1.53 -14.40 18.86
N LEU A 188 2.63 -14.04 18.20
CA LEU A 188 3.08 -14.64 16.94
C LEU A 188 3.32 -16.16 17.10
N SER A 189 3.94 -16.59 18.21
CA SER A 189 4.16 -18.03 18.47
C SER A 189 2.88 -18.81 18.79
N ARG A 190 1.77 -18.13 19.09
CA ARG A 190 0.48 -18.76 19.43
C ARG A 190 -0.51 -18.75 18.27
N ASN A 191 -0.54 -17.68 17.48
CA ASN A 191 -1.59 -17.42 16.49
C ASN A 191 -1.07 -17.27 15.05
N GLY A 192 0.24 -17.31 14.81
CA GLY A 192 0.84 -17.12 13.48
C GLY A 192 0.99 -15.64 13.09
N SER A 193 0.91 -15.34 11.79
CA SER A 193 1.04 -13.97 11.25
C SER A 193 -0.02 -13.01 11.83
N TRP A 194 0.37 -11.77 12.10
CA TRP A 194 -0.47 -10.75 12.75
C TRP A 194 -0.83 -9.62 11.79
N PHE A 195 -2.03 -9.05 11.92
CA PHE A 195 -2.61 -8.07 10.98
C PHE A 195 -3.32 -6.91 11.69
N SER A 196 -3.09 -5.69 11.23
CA SER A 196 -3.91 -4.51 11.59
C SER A 196 -4.30 -3.69 10.37
N ARG A 197 -5.47 -3.06 10.46
CA ARG A 197 -6.02 -2.14 9.47
C ARG A 197 -6.46 -0.86 10.16
N SER A 198 -6.10 0.30 9.61
CA SER A 198 -6.60 1.61 10.07
C SER A 198 -6.96 2.50 8.89
N VAL A 199 -7.92 3.40 9.08
CA VAL A 199 -8.34 4.37 8.06
C VAL A 199 -8.05 5.76 8.60
N THR A 200 -7.44 6.62 7.79
CA THR A 200 -7.18 8.01 8.13
C THR A 200 -7.83 8.91 7.09
N PRO A 201 -8.73 9.83 7.46
CA PRO A 201 -9.26 10.83 6.55
C PRO A 201 -8.14 11.71 6.00
N VAL A 202 -8.27 12.10 4.73
CA VAL A 202 -7.30 12.92 4.02
C VAL A 202 -8.04 14.01 3.25
N ALA A 203 -7.50 15.22 3.22
CA ALA A 203 -8.06 16.29 2.41
C ALA A 203 -8.17 15.89 0.93
N LYS A 204 -9.26 16.28 0.25
CA LYS A 204 -9.48 15.96 -1.16
C LYS A 204 -8.51 16.71 -2.08
N ASP A 205 -8.21 17.95 -1.73
CA ASP A 205 -7.24 18.80 -2.41
C ASP A 205 -6.25 19.37 -1.38
N PRO A 206 -4.96 19.00 -1.46
CA PRO A 206 -3.93 19.51 -0.56
C PRO A 206 -3.81 21.03 -0.56
N PHE A 207 -3.88 21.65 -1.73
CA PHE A 207 -3.74 23.10 -1.88
C PHE A 207 -5.00 23.81 -1.40
N GLN A 208 -6.18 23.26 -1.67
CA GLN A 208 -7.42 23.84 -1.14
C GLN A 208 -7.42 23.78 0.40
N SER A 209 -7.01 22.66 1.01
CA SER A 209 -6.90 22.59 2.47
C SER A 209 -5.81 23.49 3.06
N LEU A 210 -4.78 23.85 2.30
CA LEU A 210 -3.83 24.89 2.71
C LEU A 210 -4.48 26.28 2.66
N LEU A 211 -5.25 26.57 1.62
CA LEU A 211 -5.96 27.84 1.43
C LEU A 211 -7.09 28.01 2.46
N ASP A 212 -7.79 26.93 2.80
CA ASP A 212 -8.87 26.90 3.78
C ASP A 212 -8.34 26.91 5.23
N GLY A 213 -7.02 26.70 5.41
CA GLY A 213 -6.36 26.70 6.72
C GLY A 213 -6.48 25.38 7.50
N ASP A 214 -6.97 24.31 6.88
CA ASP A 214 -7.09 22.97 7.49
C ASP A 214 -5.71 22.36 7.80
N VAL A 215 -4.72 22.66 6.95
CA VAL A 215 -3.34 22.19 7.11
C VAL A 215 -2.37 23.37 7.07
N PRO A 216 -1.33 23.37 7.93
CA PRO A 216 -0.38 24.47 7.97
C PRO A 216 0.66 24.41 6.84
N THR A 217 0.79 23.28 6.14
CA THR A 217 1.83 23.10 5.11
C THR A 217 1.48 21.99 4.13
N VAL A 218 1.78 22.22 2.85
CA VAL A 218 1.81 21.21 1.78
C VAL A 218 3.24 21.06 1.31
N VAL A 219 3.73 19.83 1.23
CA VAL A 219 5.05 19.54 0.64
C VAL A 219 4.84 19.14 -0.80
N VAL A 220 5.57 19.74 -1.73
CA VAL A 220 5.53 19.34 -3.15
C VAL A 220 6.84 18.65 -3.49
N ASN A 221 6.73 17.48 -4.08
CA ASN A 221 7.88 16.67 -4.44
C ASN A 221 8.51 17.18 -5.76
N ARG A 222 9.66 16.64 -6.19
CA ARG A 222 10.38 17.16 -7.39
C ARG A 222 9.61 16.95 -8.69
N ASN A 223 8.62 16.06 -8.67
CA ASN A 223 7.74 15.77 -9.80
C ASN A 223 6.45 16.61 -9.78
N GLY A 224 6.36 17.61 -8.89
CA GLY A 224 5.19 18.46 -8.73
C GLY A 224 4.00 17.78 -8.04
N CYS A 225 4.20 16.58 -7.46
CA CYS A 225 3.13 15.89 -6.74
C CYS A 225 3.03 16.45 -5.31
N PRO A 226 1.88 17.01 -4.91
CA PRO A 226 1.68 17.43 -3.54
C PRO A 226 1.67 16.20 -2.63
N ARG A 227 2.15 16.36 -1.40
CA ARG A 227 2.04 15.37 -0.33
C ARG A 227 1.27 15.97 0.82
N LEU A 228 0.09 15.40 1.06
CA LEU A 228 -0.65 15.59 2.30
C LEU A 228 0.07 14.89 3.44
N ARG A 229 0.33 15.66 4.50
CA ARG A 229 0.95 15.15 5.72
C ARG A 229 -0.08 14.30 6.48
N VAL A 230 0.02 12.98 6.37
CA VAL A 230 -0.73 12.05 7.22
C VAL A 230 0.11 11.79 8.48
N PRO A 231 -0.38 12.13 9.70
CA PRO A 231 0.33 11.85 10.94
C PRO A 231 0.66 10.36 11.14
N PRO A 232 1.71 10.01 11.93
CA PRO A 232 2.57 10.88 12.72
C PRO A 232 3.77 11.46 11.95
N PHE A 233 4.11 12.71 12.27
CA PHE A 233 5.29 13.41 11.77
C PHE A 233 6.43 13.34 12.79
N CYS A 234 7.67 13.18 12.33
CA CYS A 234 8.87 13.35 13.16
C CYS A 234 9.66 14.57 12.63
N GLU A 235 10.29 15.35 13.52
CA GLU A 235 11.19 16.47 13.15
C GLU A 235 12.28 16.09 12.14
N ASP A 236 12.65 14.81 12.09
CA ASP A 236 13.60 14.23 11.13
C ASP A 236 13.18 14.39 9.66
N ASP A 237 11.91 14.69 9.39
CA ASP A 237 11.34 14.85 8.04
C ASP A 237 11.54 16.26 7.45
N VAL A 238 12.09 17.20 8.23
CA VAL A 238 12.39 18.59 7.83
C VAL A 238 13.85 18.76 7.37
N ALA A 239 14.72 17.78 7.63
CA ALA A 239 16.13 17.94 7.33
C ALA A 239 16.40 17.77 5.81
N PRO A 240 17.15 18.69 5.19
CA PRO A 240 17.43 18.69 3.75
C PRO A 240 18.26 17.48 3.28
#